data_AF-A0AAW5RB21-F1
#
_entry.id   AF-A0AAW5RB21-F1
#
_cell.length_a   1.000
_cell.length_b   1.000
_cell.length_c   1.000
_cell.angle_alpha   90.00
_cell.angle_beta   90.00
_cell.angle_gamma   90.00
#
_symmetry.space_group_name_H-M   'P 1'
#
loop_
_entity.id
_entity.type
_entity.pdbx_description
1 polymer ?
#
loop_
_entity_poly.entity_id
_entity_poly.type
_entity_poly.pdbx_seq_one_letter_code
_entity_poly.pdbx_strand_id
1 'polypeptide(L)'
;MVNLNLSIIEQAIKDLIKAQNWDYVREIKTYGGDFDDDINAVIRRFPAIWVTFQGSKSPEKISHNKTRIPVTFVVLVGSYSVRNEETQRQGDAVSIGTYQMLSDIQNLLTENDLSSQSIKGLEPFELGRIKTIFNTKTKDDSISVLSQEFHTSYVLTASDRDREEAATEAEIHRINVDYHFTPDDGVKDESDLIELKES
;
A
#
# COMPACT_ATOMS: atom_id res chain seq x y z
N MET A 1 10.78 -6.71 10.92
CA MET A 1 9.36 -6.92 10.61
C MET A 1 8.89 -5.68 9.87
N VAL A 2 8.62 -5.75 8.56
CA VAL A 2 8.21 -4.57 7.79
C VAL A 2 6.75 -4.32 8.13
N ASN A 3 6.50 -3.28 8.92
CA ASN A 3 5.13 -2.87 9.26
C ASN A 3 4.57 -2.20 8.01
N LEU A 4 3.84 -2.95 7.18
CA LEU A 4 3.24 -2.42 5.95
C LEU A 4 2.22 -1.34 6.35
N ASN A 5 2.59 -0.08 6.12
CA ASN A 5 1.75 1.07 6.43
C ASN A 5 1.24 1.67 5.12
N LEU A 6 -0.01 2.16 5.11
CA LEU A 6 -0.64 2.77 3.94
C LEU A 6 0.21 3.91 3.36
N SER A 7 0.85 4.71 4.22
CA SER A 7 1.75 5.79 3.78
C SER A 7 2.98 5.29 3.04
N ILE A 8 3.52 4.10 3.40
CA ILE A 8 4.69 3.52 2.72
C ILE A 8 4.30 3.06 1.31
N ILE A 9 3.13 2.42 1.18
CA ILE A 9 2.61 1.95 -0.11
C ILE A 9 2.34 3.16 -1.03
N GLU A 10 1.71 4.22 -0.51
CA GLU A 10 1.46 5.43 -1.28
C GLU A 10 2.76 6.09 -1.76
N GLN A 11 3.77 6.23 -0.89
CA GLN A 11 5.07 6.77 -1.29
C GLN A 11 5.77 5.88 -2.32
N ALA A 12 5.72 4.55 -2.16
CA ALA A 12 6.29 3.63 -3.14
C ALA A 12 5.63 3.72 -4.52
N ILE A 13 4.30 3.89 -4.58
CA ILE A 13 3.60 4.16 -5.85
C ILE A 13 4.14 5.46 -6.48
N LYS A 14 4.30 6.52 -5.68
CA LYS A 14 4.83 7.81 -6.17
C LYS A 14 6.27 7.69 -6.65
N ASP A 15 7.13 7.00 -5.92
CA ASP A 15 8.52 6.77 -6.31
C ASP A 15 8.61 5.92 -7.58
N LEU A 16 7.74 4.92 -7.75
CA LEU A 16 7.65 4.14 -8.98
C LEU A 16 7.27 5.02 -10.19
N ILE A 17 6.26 5.88 -10.03
CA ILE A 17 5.84 6.81 -11.09
C ILE A 17 6.95 7.83 -11.40
N LYS A 18 7.61 8.36 -10.36
CA LYS A 18 8.75 9.28 -10.53
C LYS A 18 9.93 8.62 -11.24
N ALA A 19 10.19 7.35 -10.96
CA ALA A 19 11.29 6.61 -11.57
C ALA A 19 11.13 6.45 -13.10
N GLN A 20 9.89 6.50 -13.63
CA GLN A 20 9.67 6.50 -15.07
C GLN A 20 10.09 7.81 -15.75
N ASN A 21 10.18 8.91 -14.99
CA ASN A 21 10.65 10.22 -15.46
C ASN A 21 9.99 10.67 -16.77
N TRP A 22 8.66 10.61 -16.82
CA TRP A 22 7.89 11.07 -17.97
C TRP A 22 8.04 12.60 -18.16
N ASP A 23 8.63 13.00 -19.29
CA ASP A 23 8.93 14.41 -19.63
C ASP A 23 7.69 15.32 -19.61
N TYR A 24 6.52 14.72 -19.83
CA TYR A 24 5.24 15.42 -19.88
C TYR A 24 4.56 15.62 -18.53
N VAL A 25 5.00 14.93 -17.47
CA VAL A 25 4.41 15.07 -16.13
C VAL A 25 5.12 16.18 -15.39
N ARG A 26 4.38 17.23 -15.07
CA ARG A 26 4.90 18.41 -14.37
C ARG A 26 4.97 18.21 -12.87
N GLU A 27 4.00 17.49 -12.29
CA GLU A 27 3.94 17.30 -10.83
C GLU A 27 3.28 15.97 -10.45
N ILE A 28 3.85 15.31 -9.42
CA ILE A 28 3.31 14.09 -8.80
C ILE A 28 3.11 14.35 -7.31
N LYS A 29 1.86 14.27 -6.83
CA LYS A 29 1.48 14.57 -5.44
C LYS A 29 0.56 13.53 -4.81
N THR A 30 0.46 13.59 -3.50
CA THR A 30 -0.61 12.90 -2.77
C THR A 30 -1.86 13.79 -2.82
N TYR A 31 -3.04 13.22 -3.08
CA TYR A 31 -4.29 13.99 -3.07
C TYR A 31 -4.68 14.32 -1.62
N GLY A 32 -4.78 15.61 -1.28
CA GLY A 32 -5.18 16.08 0.04
C GLY A 32 -6.58 16.72 0.10
N GLY A 33 -7.37 16.63 -0.98
CA GLY A 33 -8.59 17.43 -1.12
C GLY A 33 -8.38 18.76 -1.86
N ASP A 34 -7.23 18.95 -2.51
CA ASP A 34 -6.91 20.17 -3.26
C ASP A 34 -7.93 20.54 -4.36
N PHE A 35 -8.73 19.57 -4.82
CA PHE A 35 -9.77 19.81 -5.82
C PHE A 35 -11.05 20.43 -5.24
N ASP A 36 -11.29 20.29 -3.93
CA ASP A 36 -12.45 20.89 -3.25
C ASP A 36 -12.22 22.38 -2.90
N ASP A 37 -10.96 22.82 -2.77
CA ASP A 37 -10.62 24.18 -2.32
C ASP A 37 -10.38 25.16 -3.49
N ASP A 38 -9.40 24.88 -4.36
CA ASP A 38 -9.10 25.75 -5.50
C ASP A 38 -8.68 24.93 -6.73
N ILE A 39 -9.70 24.52 -7.51
CA ILE A 39 -9.50 23.76 -8.74
C ILE A 39 -8.63 24.51 -9.76
N ASN A 40 -8.64 25.84 -9.79
CA ASN A 40 -7.83 26.65 -10.71
C ASN A 40 -6.33 26.52 -10.41
N ALA A 41 -5.94 26.47 -9.14
CA ALA A 41 -4.56 26.23 -8.73
C ALA A 41 -4.10 24.82 -9.12
N VAL A 42 -5.00 23.83 -9.07
CA VAL A 42 -4.73 22.46 -9.55
C VAL A 42 -4.55 22.44 -11.07
N ILE A 43 -5.42 23.12 -11.82
CA ILE A 43 -5.36 23.20 -13.28
C ILE A 43 -4.03 23.82 -13.76
N ARG A 44 -3.51 24.83 -13.06
CA ARG A 44 -2.21 25.47 -13.38
C ARG A 44 -1.01 24.52 -13.29
N ARG A 45 -1.17 23.38 -12.62
CA ARG A 45 -0.11 22.38 -12.42
C ARG A 45 -0.17 21.25 -13.45
N PHE A 46 -1.18 21.23 -14.32
CA PHE A 46 -1.26 20.23 -15.38
C PHE A 46 -0.09 20.32 -16.38
N PRO A 47 0.35 19.18 -16.94
CA PRO A 47 -0.14 17.82 -16.69
C PRO A 47 0.40 17.26 -15.37
N ALA A 48 -0.46 16.68 -14.53
CA ALA A 48 -0.06 16.21 -13.20
C ALA A 48 -0.81 14.94 -12.77
N ILE A 49 -0.19 14.24 -11.81
CA ILE A 49 -0.65 12.95 -11.28
C ILE A 49 -0.84 13.08 -9.77
N TRP A 50 -1.96 12.58 -9.27
CA TRP A 50 -2.23 12.47 -7.84
C TRP A 50 -2.46 11.02 -7.45
N VAL A 51 -1.94 10.63 -6.29
CA VAL A 51 -2.17 9.31 -5.70
C VAL A 51 -2.91 9.48 -4.38
N THR A 52 -3.88 8.62 -4.11
CA THR A 52 -4.66 8.66 -2.87
C THR A 52 -5.16 7.29 -2.46
N PHE A 53 -5.44 7.14 -1.17
CA PHE A 53 -6.12 5.97 -0.63
C PHE A 53 -7.63 6.23 -0.59
N GLN A 54 -8.41 5.41 -1.29
CA GLN A 54 -9.87 5.53 -1.32
C GLN A 54 -10.52 4.81 -0.14
N GLY A 55 -9.96 3.69 0.29
CA GLY A 55 -10.53 2.86 1.35
C GLY A 55 -10.10 1.40 1.26
N SER A 56 -10.48 0.63 2.28
CA SER A 56 -10.31 -0.82 2.32
C SER A 56 -11.65 -1.53 2.23
N LYS A 57 -11.71 -2.68 1.58
CA LYS A 57 -12.86 -3.59 1.70
C LYS A 57 -12.80 -4.29 3.06
N SER A 58 -13.87 -5.00 3.42
CA SER A 58 -13.94 -5.75 4.67
C SER A 58 -12.75 -6.72 4.79
N PRO A 59 -12.07 -6.76 5.94
CA PRO A 59 -10.89 -7.58 6.12
C PRO A 59 -11.19 -9.08 6.09
N GLU A 60 -10.43 -9.78 5.27
CA GLU A 60 -10.33 -11.22 5.02
C GLU A 60 -9.68 -12.02 6.16
N LYS A 61 -10.38 -12.67 7.11
CA LYS A 61 -9.68 -13.57 8.04
C LYS A 61 -9.21 -14.84 7.31
N ILE A 62 -7.89 -14.98 7.12
CA ILE A 62 -7.29 -16.18 6.51
C ILE A 62 -7.03 -17.24 7.59
N SER A 63 -6.52 -16.84 8.75
CA SER A 63 -6.18 -17.76 9.85
C SER A 63 -6.32 -17.07 11.21
N HIS A 64 -6.05 -17.80 12.29
CA HIS A 64 -6.16 -17.36 13.68
C HIS A 64 -5.31 -16.09 13.97
N ASN A 65 -4.17 -15.94 13.30
CA ASN A 65 -3.24 -14.81 13.44
C ASN A 65 -3.02 -14.02 12.13
N LYS A 66 -3.65 -14.41 11.01
CA LYS A 66 -3.46 -13.78 9.69
C LYS A 66 -4.76 -13.19 9.16
N THR A 67 -4.74 -11.90 8.88
CA THR A 67 -5.87 -11.19 8.28
C THR A 67 -5.40 -10.50 6.99
N ARG A 68 -6.04 -10.80 5.87
CA ARG A 68 -5.89 -10.11 4.60
C ARG A 68 -6.66 -8.80 4.64
N ILE A 69 -5.98 -7.71 4.34
CA ILE A 69 -6.56 -6.37 4.28
C ILE A 69 -6.59 -5.95 2.80
N PRO A 70 -7.74 -6.06 2.12
CA PRO A 70 -7.90 -5.52 0.77
C PRO A 70 -7.97 -4.00 0.82
N VAL A 71 -7.08 -3.33 0.10
CA VAL A 71 -6.96 -1.87 0.02
C VAL A 71 -7.14 -1.38 -1.41
N THR A 72 -7.74 -0.21 -1.56
CA THR A 72 -7.97 0.43 -2.85
C THR A 72 -7.27 1.78 -2.87
N PHE A 73 -6.35 1.92 -3.81
CA PHE A 73 -5.71 3.19 -4.15
C PHE A 73 -6.36 3.76 -5.40
N VAL A 74 -6.35 5.07 -5.50
CA VAL A 74 -6.85 5.79 -6.67
C VAL A 74 -5.73 6.69 -7.17
N VAL A 75 -5.47 6.61 -8.47
CA VAL A 75 -4.53 7.48 -9.16
C VAL A 75 -5.34 8.40 -10.08
N LEU A 76 -5.23 9.71 -9.86
CA LEU A 76 -5.84 10.73 -10.69
C LEU A 76 -4.81 11.27 -11.67
N VAL A 77 -5.21 11.41 -12.93
CA VAL A 77 -4.43 12.03 -14.00
C VAL A 77 -5.21 13.21 -14.54
N GLY A 78 -4.53 14.36 -14.65
CA GLY A 78 -5.11 15.57 -15.20
C GLY A 78 -4.23 16.18 -16.30
N SER A 79 -4.85 16.54 -17.42
CA SER A 79 -4.18 17.24 -18.52
C SER A 79 -5.07 18.32 -19.17
N TYR A 80 -4.42 19.28 -19.84
CA TYR A 80 -5.07 20.25 -20.72
C TYR A 80 -5.14 19.70 -22.15
N SER A 81 -6.18 20.05 -22.88
CA SER A 81 -6.26 19.88 -24.34
C SER A 81 -6.54 21.22 -24.98
N VAL A 82 -5.61 21.66 -25.84
CA VAL A 82 -5.65 22.96 -26.52
C VAL A 82 -6.56 22.93 -27.76
N ARG A 83 -6.95 21.74 -28.27
CA ARG A 83 -7.76 21.62 -29.51
C ARG A 83 -8.61 20.35 -29.54
N ASN A 84 -9.92 20.55 -29.66
CA ASN A 84 -10.97 19.62 -30.11
C ASN A 84 -11.18 18.28 -29.33
N GLU A 85 -12.43 17.84 -29.25
CA GLU A 85 -12.87 16.65 -28.47
C GLU A 85 -12.31 15.31 -28.97
N GLU A 86 -11.88 15.23 -30.24
CA GLU A 86 -11.36 13.99 -30.84
C GLU A 86 -9.91 13.73 -30.42
N THR A 87 -9.10 14.79 -30.33
CA THR A 87 -7.71 14.77 -29.83
C THR A 87 -7.64 14.50 -28.33
N GLN A 88 -8.72 14.75 -27.56
CA GLN A 88 -8.78 14.41 -26.13
C GLN A 88 -8.62 12.90 -25.86
N ARG A 89 -9.07 12.05 -26.79
CA ARG A 89 -9.16 10.60 -26.59
C ARG A 89 -7.98 9.85 -27.18
N GLN A 90 -7.49 10.24 -28.34
CA GLN A 90 -6.42 9.50 -29.01
C GLN A 90 -5.03 10.13 -28.86
N GLY A 91 -4.95 11.38 -28.38
CA GLY A 91 -3.71 12.15 -28.43
C GLY A 91 -3.37 12.56 -29.87
N ASP A 92 -2.57 13.61 -29.99
CA ASP A 92 -1.95 14.01 -31.26
C ASP A 92 -0.52 14.46 -30.93
N ALA A 93 0.35 14.59 -31.93
CA ALA A 93 1.82 14.70 -31.78
C ALA A 93 2.34 15.89 -30.93
N VAL A 94 1.45 16.76 -30.43
CA VAL A 94 1.76 17.97 -29.65
C VAL A 94 1.04 18.00 -28.28
N SER A 95 0.05 17.13 -28.02
CA SER A 95 -0.74 17.14 -26.78
C SER A 95 -0.99 15.71 -26.29
N ILE A 96 -0.42 15.39 -25.14
CA ILE A 96 -0.60 14.08 -24.50
C ILE A 96 -2.00 14.02 -23.88
N GLY A 97 -2.86 13.21 -24.50
CA GLY A 97 -4.24 13.02 -24.07
C GLY A 97 -4.30 12.35 -22.70
N THR A 98 -5.35 12.65 -21.93
CA THR A 98 -5.55 12.06 -20.60
C THR A 98 -5.60 10.53 -20.67
N TYR A 99 -6.00 9.94 -21.82
CA TYR A 99 -5.98 8.49 -22.04
C TYR A 99 -4.56 7.90 -22.18
N GLN A 100 -3.60 8.65 -22.75
CA GLN A 100 -2.22 8.18 -22.83
C GLN A 100 -1.59 8.14 -21.44
N MET A 101 -1.75 9.22 -20.65
CA MET A 101 -1.28 9.23 -19.25
C MET A 101 -1.91 8.11 -18.44
N LEU A 102 -3.22 7.87 -18.64
CA LEU A 102 -3.93 6.78 -17.99
C LEU A 102 -3.34 5.42 -18.38
N SER A 103 -3.12 5.19 -19.68
CA SER A 103 -2.56 3.93 -20.19
C SER A 103 -1.15 3.69 -19.69
N ASP A 104 -0.31 4.72 -19.63
CA ASP A 104 1.06 4.61 -19.09
C ASP A 104 1.05 4.22 -17.60
N ILE A 105 0.15 4.80 -16.81
CA ILE A 105 -0.03 4.44 -15.40
C ILE A 105 -0.59 3.02 -15.26
N GLN A 106 -1.58 2.64 -16.08
CA GLN A 106 -2.13 1.29 -16.08
C GLN A 106 -1.03 0.27 -16.38
N ASN A 107 -0.22 0.47 -17.42
CA ASN A 107 0.88 -0.43 -17.77
C ASN A 107 1.96 -0.49 -16.69
N LEU A 108 2.19 0.62 -15.97
CA LEU A 108 3.20 0.67 -14.90
C LEU A 108 2.77 -0.06 -13.62
N LEU A 109 1.50 0.09 -13.24
CA LEU A 109 0.98 -0.40 -11.95
C LEU A 109 0.34 -1.77 -12.05
N THR A 110 -0.25 -2.13 -13.18
CA THR A 110 -0.91 -3.45 -13.36
C THR A 110 0.09 -4.58 -13.15
N GLU A 111 -0.29 -5.57 -12.35
CA GLU A 111 0.55 -6.73 -11.99
C GLU A 111 1.84 -6.39 -11.24
N ASN A 112 1.99 -5.15 -10.77
CA ASN A 112 3.16 -4.71 -10.02
C ASN A 112 2.94 -4.93 -8.51
N ASP A 113 3.87 -5.60 -7.84
CA ASP A 113 3.82 -5.86 -6.39
C ASP A 113 4.68 -4.89 -5.55
N LEU A 114 5.29 -3.88 -6.18
CA LEU A 114 6.22 -2.90 -5.57
C LEU A 114 7.45 -3.54 -4.91
N SER A 115 7.81 -4.78 -5.26
CA SER A 115 9.08 -5.40 -4.83
C SER A 115 10.29 -4.55 -5.18
N SER A 116 10.25 -3.81 -6.30
CA SER A 116 11.28 -2.87 -6.71
C SER A 116 11.50 -1.73 -5.70
N GLN A 117 10.50 -1.43 -4.87
CA GLN A 117 10.54 -0.41 -3.82
C GLN A 117 10.79 -1.02 -2.42
N SER A 118 11.34 -2.24 -2.36
CA SER A 118 11.60 -2.99 -1.11
C SER A 118 10.35 -3.35 -0.28
N ILE A 119 9.16 -3.29 -0.88
CA ILE A 119 7.92 -3.76 -0.26
C ILE A 119 7.83 -5.28 -0.44
N LYS A 120 7.63 -6.02 0.65
CA LYS A 120 7.45 -7.48 0.62
C LYS A 120 6.10 -7.85 1.23
N GLY A 121 5.33 -8.68 0.53
CA GLY A 121 4.04 -9.19 1.01
C GLY A 121 2.82 -8.36 0.60
N LEU A 122 2.98 -7.46 -0.37
CA LEU A 122 1.86 -6.82 -1.07
C LEU A 122 1.46 -7.70 -2.26
N GLU A 123 0.17 -7.95 -2.45
CA GLU A 123 -0.32 -8.59 -3.67
C GLU A 123 -0.22 -7.63 -4.86
N PRO A 124 0.00 -8.15 -6.08
CA PRO A 124 0.10 -7.30 -7.27
C PRO A 124 -1.15 -6.43 -7.44
N PHE A 125 -0.99 -5.20 -7.93
CA PHE A 125 -2.15 -4.35 -8.16
C PHE A 125 -3.02 -4.87 -9.30
N GLU A 126 -4.31 -4.94 -9.03
CA GLU A 126 -5.36 -5.22 -9.98
C GLU A 126 -6.02 -3.91 -10.43
N LEU A 127 -6.37 -3.84 -11.71
CA LEU A 127 -7.10 -2.69 -12.27
C LEU A 127 -8.54 -2.67 -11.75
N GLY A 128 -8.90 -1.55 -11.13
CA GLY A 128 -10.26 -1.21 -10.76
C GLY A 128 -10.99 -0.39 -11.82
N ARG A 129 -12.03 0.34 -11.38
CA ARG A 129 -12.83 1.17 -12.28
C ARG A 129 -12.13 2.48 -12.64
N ILE A 130 -12.33 2.91 -13.88
CA ILE A 130 -12.02 4.27 -14.32
C ILE A 130 -13.25 5.15 -14.05
N LYS A 131 -13.03 6.34 -13.49
CA LYS A 131 -14.05 7.36 -13.33
C LYS A 131 -13.54 8.70 -13.85
N THR A 132 -14.43 9.45 -14.51
CA THR A 132 -14.16 10.84 -14.85
C THR A 132 -14.52 11.69 -13.64
N ILE A 133 -13.53 12.37 -13.06
CA ILE A 133 -13.74 13.26 -11.91
C ILE A 133 -14.18 14.63 -12.40
N PHE A 134 -13.56 15.12 -13.47
CA PHE A 134 -13.86 16.43 -14.01
C PHE A 134 -13.66 16.46 -15.52
N ASN A 135 -14.61 17.04 -16.24
CA ASN A 135 -14.46 17.38 -17.65
C ASN A 135 -15.16 18.71 -17.87
N THR A 136 -14.39 19.77 -18.14
CA THR A 136 -14.95 21.10 -18.42
C THR A 136 -14.29 21.73 -19.62
N LYS A 137 -15.05 22.54 -20.34
CA LYS A 137 -14.54 23.39 -21.41
C LYS A 137 -14.45 24.82 -20.88
N THR A 138 -13.23 25.31 -20.72
CA THR A 138 -12.95 26.74 -20.53
C THR A 138 -12.86 27.42 -21.91
N LYS A 139 -13.02 28.75 -21.96
CA LYS A 139 -13.11 29.51 -23.22
C LYS A 139 -11.91 29.31 -24.19
N ASP A 140 -10.74 28.95 -23.67
CA ASP A 140 -9.50 28.73 -24.43
C ASP A 140 -8.98 27.27 -24.35
N ASP A 141 -9.33 26.52 -23.30
CA ASP A 141 -8.77 25.19 -23.02
C ASP A 141 -9.83 24.19 -22.53
N SER A 142 -9.75 22.93 -22.98
CA SER A 142 -10.54 21.82 -22.44
C SER A 142 -9.74 21.06 -21.39
N ILE A 143 -10.34 20.84 -20.21
CA ILE A 143 -9.68 20.23 -19.07
C ILE A 143 -10.35 18.89 -18.78
N SER A 144 -9.55 17.84 -18.63
CA SER A 144 -10.02 16.49 -18.30
C SER A 144 -9.20 15.89 -17.17
N VAL A 145 -9.90 15.34 -16.17
CA VAL A 145 -9.32 14.63 -15.04
C VAL A 145 -10.00 13.28 -14.91
N LEU A 146 -9.19 12.23 -15.03
CA LEU A 146 -9.63 10.84 -14.90
C LEU A 146 -8.99 10.24 -13.65
N SER A 147 -9.71 9.34 -12.99
CA SER A 147 -9.21 8.56 -11.88
C SER A 147 -9.26 7.07 -12.21
N GLN A 148 -8.18 6.35 -11.95
CA GLN A 148 -8.10 4.89 -12.02
C GLN A 148 -8.03 4.32 -10.60
N GLU A 149 -8.96 3.42 -10.27
CA GLU A 149 -8.87 2.61 -9.05
C GLU A 149 -7.87 1.46 -9.26
N PHE A 150 -7.07 1.16 -8.23
CA PHE A 150 -6.17 0.02 -8.17
C PHE A 150 -6.43 -0.73 -6.87
N HIS A 151 -6.72 -2.03 -6.97
CA HIS A 151 -6.96 -2.90 -5.84
C HIS A 151 -5.70 -3.69 -5.53
N THR A 152 -5.32 -3.76 -4.27
CA THR A 152 -4.26 -4.66 -3.79
C THR A 152 -4.64 -5.18 -2.41
N SER A 153 -3.93 -6.17 -1.89
CA SER A 153 -4.13 -6.64 -0.53
C SER A 153 -2.79 -6.96 0.12
N TYR A 154 -2.77 -6.90 1.45
CA TYR A 154 -1.62 -7.37 2.23
C TYR A 154 -2.09 -8.17 3.44
N VAL A 155 -1.25 -9.08 3.92
CA VAL A 155 -1.55 -9.93 5.07
C VAL A 155 -0.93 -9.32 6.32
N LEU A 156 -1.79 -8.88 7.24
CA LEU A 156 -1.38 -8.50 8.59
C LEU A 156 -1.28 -9.77 9.45
N THR A 157 -0.10 -10.00 10.03
CA THR A 157 0.10 -11.04 11.05
C THR A 157 0.09 -10.37 12.42
N ALA A 158 -0.88 -10.72 13.26
CA ALA A 158 -0.99 -10.18 14.61
C ALA A 158 0.12 -10.76 15.48
N SER A 159 1.16 -9.96 15.75
CA SER A 159 2.35 -10.37 16.50
C SER A 159 2.06 -10.71 17.98
N ASP A 160 0.88 -10.37 18.49
CA ASP A 160 0.53 -10.51 19.91
C ASP A 160 0.01 -11.92 20.28
N ARG A 161 -0.45 -12.73 19.31
CA ARG A 161 -0.91 -14.11 19.57
C ARG A 161 0.21 -15.15 19.57
N ASP A 162 1.30 -14.88 18.85
CA ASP A 162 2.47 -15.77 18.80
C ASP A 162 3.25 -15.81 20.14
N ARG A 163 3.03 -14.85 21.06
CA ARG A 163 3.67 -14.88 22.38
C ARG A 163 3.07 -15.97 23.29
N GLU A 164 1.79 -16.31 23.14
CA GLU A 164 1.16 -17.37 23.94
C GLU A 164 1.34 -18.76 23.32
N GLU A 165 1.29 -18.90 21.98
CA GLU A 165 1.45 -20.21 21.33
C GLU A 165 2.92 -20.68 21.31
N ALA A 166 3.90 -19.79 21.10
CA ALA A 166 5.32 -20.16 21.21
C ALA A 166 5.76 -20.46 22.65
N ALA A 167 5.00 -20.00 23.66
CA ALA A 167 5.21 -20.36 25.05
C ALA A 167 4.57 -21.71 25.44
N THR A 168 3.62 -22.21 24.64
CA THR A 168 2.93 -23.48 24.93
C THR A 168 3.68 -24.69 24.37
N GLU A 169 4.57 -24.49 23.39
CA GLU A 169 5.44 -25.54 22.82
C GLU A 169 6.83 -25.62 23.49
N ALA A 170 7.04 -24.95 24.63
CA ALA A 170 8.22 -25.18 25.44
C ALA A 170 8.09 -26.52 26.17
N GLU A 171 8.45 -27.60 25.49
CA GLU A 171 8.55 -28.93 26.08
C GLU A 171 9.58 -28.89 27.22
N ILE A 172 9.14 -29.25 28.43
CA ILE A 172 10.02 -29.22 29.61
C ILE A 172 10.97 -30.41 29.50
N HIS A 173 12.20 -30.19 29.02
CA HIS A 173 13.20 -31.26 28.91
C HIS A 173 13.92 -31.54 30.24
N ARG A 174 14.00 -30.54 31.14
CA ARG A 174 14.78 -30.63 32.38
C ARG A 174 14.10 -29.88 33.52
N ILE A 175 14.02 -30.53 34.68
CA ILE A 175 13.50 -29.94 35.91
C ILE A 175 14.60 -30.04 36.96
N ASN A 176 14.96 -28.91 37.57
CA ASN A 176 15.86 -28.86 38.72
C ASN A 176 15.03 -28.63 39.99
N VAL A 177 15.21 -29.48 40.99
CA VAL A 177 14.50 -29.42 42.28
C VAL A 177 15.53 -29.20 43.37
N ASP A 178 15.54 -28.00 43.97
CA ASP A 178 16.37 -27.68 45.14
C ASP A 178 15.57 -27.91 46.43
N TYR A 179 16.05 -28.82 47.28
CA TYR A 179 15.49 -29.12 48.60
C TYR A 179 16.11 -28.24 49.67
N HIS A 180 15.24 -27.68 50.51
CA HIS A 180 15.63 -26.90 51.70
C HIS A 180 14.99 -27.56 52.92
N PHE A 181 15.83 -28.03 53.84
CA PHE A 181 15.39 -28.61 55.10
C PHE A 181 15.20 -27.52 56.15
N THR A 182 14.34 -27.80 57.13
CA THR A 182 14.12 -26.85 58.23
C THR A 182 15.14 -27.05 59.34
N PRO A 183 15.64 -25.98 59.97
CA PRO A 183 15.35 -24.57 59.69
C PRO A 183 16.03 -24.07 58.41
N ASP A 184 15.26 -23.40 57.55
CA ASP A 184 15.69 -22.87 56.26
C ASP A 184 16.74 -21.76 56.45
N ASP A 185 17.98 -21.99 56.03
CA ASP A 185 19.07 -21.00 56.10
C ASP A 185 19.28 -20.26 54.77
N GLY A 186 18.42 -20.52 53.78
CA GLY A 186 18.52 -19.98 52.42
C GLY A 186 19.68 -20.59 51.61
N VAL A 187 20.37 -21.60 52.13
CA VAL A 187 21.31 -22.43 51.38
C VAL A 187 20.63 -23.74 51.03
N LYS A 188 20.73 -24.14 49.76
CA LYS A 188 20.20 -25.43 49.32
C LYS A 188 20.95 -26.58 49.98
N ASP A 189 20.22 -27.52 50.56
CA ASP A 189 20.80 -28.69 51.20
C ASP A 189 21.11 -29.79 50.16
N GLU A 190 20.19 -29.97 49.21
CA GLU A 190 20.29 -31.00 48.19
C GLU A 190 19.58 -30.54 46.91
N SER A 191 20.04 -30.99 45.75
CA SER A 191 19.39 -30.69 44.48
C SER A 191 19.40 -31.89 43.55
N ASP A 192 18.25 -32.18 42.93
CA ASP A 192 18.10 -33.26 41.95
C ASP A 192 17.77 -32.70 40.55
N LEU A 193 18.30 -33.35 39.52
CA LEU A 193 18.08 -32.98 38.11
C LEU A 193 17.34 -34.10 37.41
N ILE A 194 16.09 -33.84 37.03
CA ILE A 194 15.23 -34.78 36.33
C ILE A 194 15.28 -34.45 34.83
N GLU A 195 15.78 -35.39 34.03
CA GLU A 195 15.75 -35.34 32.58
C GLU A 195 14.62 -36.24 32.06
N LEU A 196 13.64 -35.64 31.36
CA LEU A 196 12.52 -36.39 30.80
C LEU A 196 12.93 -36.95 29.43
N LYS A 197 12.84 -38.28 29.25
CA LYS A 197 13.14 -38.93 27.97
C LYS A 197 11.93 -38.83 27.05
N GLU A 198 12.16 -38.33 25.84
CA GLU A 198 11.21 -38.41 24.73
C GLU A 198 10.82 -39.88 24.48
N SER A 199 9.52 -40.15 24.40
CA SER A 199 8.95 -41.50 24.19
C SER A 199 8.71 -41.80 22.71
#